data_AF-A0A127QPH9-F1
#
_entry.id   AF-A0A127QPH9-F1
#
_cell.length_a   1.000
_cell.length_b   1.000
_cell.length_c   1.000
_cell.angle_alpha   90.00
_cell.angle_beta   90.00
_cell.angle_gamma   90.00
#
_symmetry.space_group_name_H-M   'P 1'
#
loop_
_entity.id
_entity.type
_entity.pdbx_description
1 polymer ?
#
loop_
_entity_poly.entity_id
_entity_poly.type
_entity_poly.pdbx_seq_one_letter_code
_entity_poly.pdbx_strand_id
1 'polypeptide(L)'
;MLIEDEIESRKFRYTKPRTPEETVSAIYEELSIVPNDKDRRSSERTIKGYLHAIQEHMSDSRWAEERRHKMRSSAEAISLWTCGGLGLFLVLMSSQASSDITWWNSVSYFVFVFGTVLTVMFVAASIEKSSTVTQMLKYNSVKLLCAFLFSAAVVYSSAQASTLLNGIFGVDSSNLPFARALLSAAFFMKMCTPVLFILAFFSLAHIVAIWVATKEEDFYSFPWGSVIFIVAALFSAGSYWWITHKALGDDQIKVKAYKLAHYLDFNSKAYCIDSSSTESYLFFGNDQNKLLIDQKLEIDESFEDFLKGTASLGEVTIPSRFKVLPCTPNDRALKKAAITPQDGSPPIDTDAGSQSGYAN
;
A
#
# COMPACT_ATOMS: atom_id res chain seq x y z
N MET A 1 70.49 27.51 -16.28
CA MET A 1 70.80 28.94 -16.46
C MET A 1 70.17 29.42 -17.77
N LEU A 2 68.85 29.29 -17.90
CA LEU A 2 68.04 29.63 -19.08
C LEU A 2 66.61 30.02 -18.62
N ILE A 3 66.51 30.78 -17.52
CA ILE A 3 65.21 31.18 -16.93
C ILE A 3 65.11 32.71 -16.76
N GLU A 4 66.23 33.44 -16.79
CA GLU A 4 66.19 34.91 -16.60
C GLU A 4 65.77 35.69 -17.86
N ASP A 5 65.97 35.16 -19.07
CA ASP A 5 65.69 35.92 -20.31
C ASP A 5 64.21 35.97 -20.72
N GLU A 6 63.34 35.09 -20.22
CA GLU A 6 61.92 35.08 -20.62
C GLU A 6 61.02 35.95 -19.72
N ILE A 7 61.58 36.44 -18.61
CA ILE A 7 60.87 37.32 -17.66
C ILE A 7 60.89 38.78 -18.14
N GLU A 8 61.85 39.14 -19.01
CA GLU A 8 62.10 40.51 -19.48
C GLU A 8 61.25 40.95 -20.70
N SER A 9 60.52 40.03 -21.35
CA SER A 9 59.78 40.32 -22.59
C SER A 9 58.32 40.76 -22.42
N ARG A 10 57.83 40.90 -21.18
CA ARG A 10 56.40 41.13 -20.92
C ARG A 10 56.02 42.61 -20.88
N LYS A 11 55.49 43.13 -21.99
CA LYS A 11 55.22 44.57 -22.19
C LYS A 11 54.15 45.14 -21.25
N PHE A 12 53.21 44.31 -20.80
CA PHE A 12 52.07 44.76 -20.00
C PHE A 12 52.05 44.24 -18.54
N ARG A 13 53.10 43.54 -18.08
CA ARG A 13 53.13 42.95 -16.72
C ARG A 13 53.07 43.99 -15.59
N TYR A 14 53.57 45.20 -15.83
CA TYR A 14 53.62 46.29 -14.85
C TYR A 14 53.03 47.61 -15.38
N THR A 15 52.36 47.56 -16.52
CA THR A 15 51.97 48.74 -17.31
C THR A 15 50.51 48.64 -17.71
N LYS A 16 49.68 49.55 -17.19
CA LYS A 16 48.24 49.57 -17.49
C LYS A 16 48.00 50.06 -18.92
N PRO A 17 47.36 49.27 -19.80
CA PRO A 17 47.06 49.70 -21.17
C PRO A 17 46.13 50.92 -21.15
N ARG A 18 46.36 51.87 -22.06
CA ARG A 18 45.63 53.15 -22.11
C ARG A 18 44.70 53.23 -23.31
N THR A 19 44.89 52.38 -24.32
CA THR A 19 44.06 52.32 -25.52
C THR A 19 43.34 50.98 -25.68
N PRO A 20 42.25 50.91 -26.47
CA PRO A 20 41.53 49.66 -26.73
C PRO A 20 42.41 48.60 -27.40
N GLU A 21 43.27 49.00 -28.33
CA GLU A 21 44.19 48.11 -29.04
C GLU A 21 45.26 47.53 -28.11
N GLU A 22 45.80 48.35 -27.20
CA GLU A 22 46.72 47.89 -26.15
C GLU A 22 46.03 46.91 -25.20
N THR A 23 44.75 47.15 -24.89
CA THR A 23 43.95 46.27 -24.03
C THR A 23 43.77 44.90 -24.67
N VAL A 24 43.45 44.86 -25.98
CA VAL A 24 43.34 43.59 -26.73
C VAL A 24 44.68 42.87 -26.79
N SER A 25 45.78 43.59 -27.00
CA SER A 25 47.12 43.00 -27.03
C SER A 25 47.57 42.45 -25.67
N ALA A 26 47.23 43.12 -24.57
CA ALA A 26 47.50 42.65 -23.21
C ALA A 26 46.69 41.38 -22.87
N ILE A 27 45.44 41.30 -23.34
CA ILE A 27 44.60 40.10 -23.21
C ILE A 27 45.19 38.93 -24.01
N TYR A 28 45.65 39.18 -25.25
CA TYR A 28 46.29 38.17 -26.08
C TYR A 28 47.61 37.66 -25.48
N GLU A 29 48.43 38.56 -24.93
CA GLU A 29 49.66 38.21 -24.24
C GLU A 29 49.38 37.29 -23.05
N GLU A 30 48.42 37.62 -22.19
CA GLU A 30 47.97 36.79 -21.05
C GLU A 30 47.39 35.42 -21.46
N LEU A 31 46.67 35.35 -22.59
CA LEU A 31 46.09 34.11 -23.12
C LEU A 31 47.13 33.20 -23.81
N SER A 32 48.18 33.78 -24.38
CA SER A 32 49.23 33.05 -25.11
C SER A 32 50.21 32.29 -24.20
N ILE A 33 50.21 32.60 -22.90
CA ILE A 33 51.13 31.99 -21.92
C ILE A 33 50.87 30.48 -21.83
N VAL A 34 51.90 29.68 -22.08
CA VAL A 34 51.90 28.23 -21.80
C VAL A 34 52.35 28.05 -20.35
N PRO A 35 51.47 27.59 -19.44
CA PRO A 35 51.86 27.41 -18.05
C PRO A 35 52.97 26.35 -17.96
N ASN A 36 54.04 26.66 -17.24
CA ASN A 36 55.10 25.72 -16.91
C ASN A 36 54.65 24.90 -15.69
N ASP A 37 54.48 23.58 -15.84
CA ASP A 37 53.91 22.67 -14.83
C ASP A 37 54.61 22.70 -13.46
N LYS A 38 55.84 23.22 -13.40
CA LYS A 38 56.62 23.31 -12.16
C LYS A 38 56.23 24.46 -11.23
N ASP A 39 55.47 25.44 -11.72
CA ASP A 39 55.21 26.68 -10.97
C ASP A 39 53.70 26.98 -10.87
N ARG A 40 53.01 26.11 -10.11
CA ARG A 40 51.56 26.12 -9.89
C ARG A 40 51.03 27.47 -9.38
N ARG A 41 51.86 28.25 -8.67
CA ARG A 41 51.55 29.61 -8.18
C ARG A 41 51.47 30.68 -9.26
N SER A 42 52.11 30.49 -10.42
CA SER A 42 52.09 31.48 -11.51
C SER A 42 50.86 31.33 -12.41
N SER A 43 50.36 30.09 -12.55
CA SER A 43 49.10 29.78 -13.23
C SER A 43 47.93 30.52 -12.55
N GLU A 44 47.86 30.51 -11.22
CA GLU A 44 46.81 31.17 -10.42
C GLU A 44 46.70 32.70 -10.59
N ARG A 45 47.65 33.35 -11.28
CA ARG A 45 47.66 34.82 -11.49
C ARG A 45 47.32 35.27 -12.90
N THR A 46 47.14 34.34 -13.85
CA THR A 46 46.80 34.66 -15.25
C THR A 46 45.33 34.38 -15.55
N ILE A 47 44.73 35.11 -16.48
CA ILE A 47 43.31 34.90 -16.88
C ILE A 47 43.10 33.44 -17.34
N LYS A 48 44.08 32.87 -18.03
CA LYS A 48 44.05 31.47 -18.49
C LYS A 48 44.07 30.48 -17.33
N GLY A 49 44.85 30.72 -16.28
CA GLY A 49 44.86 29.84 -15.11
C GLY A 49 43.59 29.96 -14.27
N TYR A 50 42.97 31.14 -14.18
CA TYR A 50 41.62 31.27 -13.61
C TYR A 50 40.58 30.50 -14.42
N LEU A 51 40.61 30.59 -15.76
CA LEU A 51 39.71 29.82 -16.63
C LEU A 51 39.93 28.30 -16.49
N HIS A 52 41.18 27.85 -16.42
CA HIS A 52 41.51 26.45 -16.19
C HIS A 52 41.02 25.98 -14.81
N ALA A 53 41.24 26.76 -13.75
CA ALA A 53 40.76 26.44 -12.41
C ALA A 53 39.23 26.39 -12.34
N ILE A 54 38.53 27.29 -13.02
CA ILE A 54 37.06 27.26 -13.13
C ILE A 54 36.60 26.01 -13.90
N GLN A 55 37.26 25.67 -15.01
CA GLN A 55 36.94 24.47 -15.78
C GLN A 55 37.17 23.19 -14.97
N GLU A 56 38.30 23.09 -14.28
CA GLU A 56 38.67 21.97 -13.42
C GLU A 56 37.69 21.83 -12.25
N HIS A 57 37.33 22.94 -11.60
CA HIS A 57 36.33 22.95 -10.55
C HIS A 57 34.93 22.53 -11.06
N MET A 58 34.53 22.97 -12.26
CA MET A 58 33.27 22.55 -12.89
C MET A 58 33.27 21.10 -13.37
N SER A 59 34.42 20.53 -13.74
CA SER A 59 34.53 19.10 -14.02
C SER A 59 34.47 18.31 -12.72
N ASP A 60 35.21 18.72 -11.69
CA ASP A 60 35.26 18.04 -10.41
C ASP A 60 33.92 18.06 -9.68
N SER A 61 33.18 19.17 -9.74
CA SER A 61 31.83 19.26 -9.21
C SER A 61 30.89 18.30 -9.93
N ARG A 62 30.94 18.23 -11.28
CA ARG A 62 30.16 17.27 -12.07
C ARG A 62 30.51 15.83 -11.74
N TRP A 63 31.80 15.48 -11.65
CA TRP A 63 32.24 14.13 -11.27
C TRP A 63 31.86 13.79 -9.82
N ALA A 64 31.86 14.77 -8.91
CA ALA A 64 31.43 14.58 -7.53
C ALA A 64 29.91 14.38 -7.43
N GLU A 65 29.13 15.16 -8.17
CA GLU A 65 27.67 15.01 -8.28
C GLU A 65 27.30 13.65 -8.88
N GLU A 66 27.96 13.25 -9.97
CA GLU A 66 27.69 11.95 -10.60
C GLU A 66 28.06 10.79 -9.68
N ARG A 67 29.18 10.89 -8.95
CA ARG A 67 29.53 9.89 -7.92
C ARG A 67 28.51 9.84 -6.79
N ARG A 68 28.06 10.99 -6.27
CA ARG A 68 27.02 11.05 -5.23
C ARG A 68 25.70 10.46 -5.72
N HIS A 69 25.31 10.75 -6.96
CA HIS A 69 24.10 10.21 -7.58
C HIS A 69 24.20 8.68 -7.76
N LYS A 70 25.34 8.17 -8.26
CA LYS A 70 25.61 6.73 -8.36
C LYS A 70 25.57 6.05 -6.99
N MET A 71 26.27 6.59 -6.00
CA MET A 71 26.28 6.05 -4.63
C MET A 71 24.87 6.01 -4.02
N ARG A 72 24.08 7.08 -4.18
CA ARG A 72 22.69 7.13 -3.68
C ARG A 72 21.81 6.11 -4.39
N SER A 73 21.87 6.04 -5.72
CA SER A 73 21.09 5.07 -6.51
C SER A 73 21.45 3.61 -6.16
N SER A 74 22.73 3.33 -5.94
CA SER A 74 23.22 2.02 -5.48
C SER A 74 22.76 1.70 -4.07
N ALA A 75 22.86 2.64 -3.12
CA ALA A 75 22.39 2.44 -1.75
C ALA A 75 20.88 2.17 -1.70
N GLU A 76 20.09 2.93 -2.48
CA GLU A 76 18.64 2.72 -2.62
C GLU A 76 18.33 1.34 -3.24
N ALA A 77 19.10 0.91 -4.25
CA ALA A 77 18.94 -0.43 -4.84
C ALA A 77 19.25 -1.55 -3.84
N ILE A 78 20.33 -1.41 -3.05
CA ILE A 78 20.71 -2.37 -2.01
C ILE A 78 19.63 -2.43 -0.92
N SER A 79 19.12 -1.29 -0.48
CA SER A 79 18.02 -1.22 0.50
C SER A 79 16.76 -1.93 0.00
N LEU A 80 16.44 -1.80 -1.29
CA LEU A 80 15.26 -2.47 -1.87
C LEU A 80 15.46 -3.99 -1.93
N TRP A 81 16.61 -4.47 -2.40
CA TRP A 81 16.85 -5.91 -2.49
C TRP A 81 16.97 -6.58 -1.12
N THR A 82 17.52 -5.89 -0.13
CA THR A 82 17.55 -6.38 1.26
C THR A 82 16.14 -6.45 1.85
N CYS A 83 15.28 -5.47 1.59
CA CYS A 83 13.87 -5.51 1.96
C CYS A 83 13.13 -6.69 1.31
N GLY A 84 13.34 -6.91 0.00
CA GLY A 84 12.76 -8.04 -0.73
C GLY A 84 13.25 -9.39 -0.25
N GLY A 85 14.57 -9.52 -0.04
CA GLY A 85 15.20 -10.72 0.50
C GLY A 85 14.72 -11.05 1.91
N LEU A 86 14.59 -10.04 2.78
CA LEU A 86 14.03 -10.19 4.11
C LEU A 86 12.56 -10.63 4.06
N GLY A 87 11.75 -10.01 3.19
CA GLY A 87 10.36 -10.39 3.00
C GLY A 87 10.20 -11.85 2.60
N LEU A 88 10.96 -12.30 1.59
CA LEU A 88 11.00 -13.70 1.16
C LEU A 88 11.47 -14.64 2.27
N PHE A 89 12.52 -14.24 3.01
CA PHE A 89 13.01 -15.03 4.13
C PHE A 89 11.93 -15.24 5.20
N LEU A 90 11.20 -14.19 5.58
CA LEU A 90 10.11 -14.28 6.55
C LEU A 90 8.98 -15.21 6.07
N VAL A 91 8.60 -15.11 4.80
CA VAL A 91 7.61 -16.02 4.19
C VAL A 91 8.08 -17.47 4.28
N LEU A 92 9.33 -17.74 3.86
CA LEU A 92 9.88 -19.10 3.88
C LEU A 92 9.98 -19.64 5.31
N MET A 93 10.42 -18.83 6.27
CA MET A 93 10.47 -19.20 7.69
C MET A 93 9.08 -19.51 8.24
N SER A 94 8.07 -18.71 7.91
CA SER A 94 6.70 -18.93 8.38
C SER A 94 6.09 -20.25 7.88
N SER A 95 6.47 -20.70 6.68
CA SER A 95 6.03 -22.00 6.14
C SER A 95 6.58 -23.22 6.88
N GLN A 96 7.63 -23.04 7.69
CA GLN A 96 8.22 -24.09 8.52
C GLN A 96 7.59 -24.20 9.92
N ALA A 97 6.41 -23.61 10.13
CA ALA A 97 5.71 -23.59 11.41
C ALA A 97 5.16 -24.94 11.90
N SER A 98 5.69 -26.07 11.42
CA SER A 98 5.46 -27.39 12.03
C SER A 98 6.43 -27.69 13.18
N SER A 99 7.14 -26.69 13.71
CA SER A 99 8.03 -26.86 14.86
C SER A 99 7.21 -27.09 16.14
N ASP A 100 7.65 -27.98 17.03
CA ASP A 100 7.08 -28.27 18.38
C ASP A 100 6.97 -27.04 19.32
N ILE A 101 7.26 -25.85 18.80
CA ILE A 101 7.36 -24.59 19.51
C ILE A 101 6.01 -23.88 19.44
N THR A 102 5.23 -23.98 20.51
CA THR A 102 3.87 -23.43 20.61
C THR A 102 3.79 -21.90 20.40
N TRP A 103 4.81 -21.14 20.82
CA TRP A 103 4.83 -19.68 20.61
C TRP A 103 5.00 -19.30 19.13
N TRP A 104 5.74 -20.11 18.35
CA TRP A 104 5.95 -19.86 16.93
C TRP A 104 4.65 -20.04 16.16
N ASN A 105 3.83 -21.04 16.51
CA ASN A 105 2.54 -21.28 15.86
C ASN A 105 1.55 -20.12 16.05
N SER A 106 1.65 -19.38 17.16
CA SER A 106 0.82 -18.20 17.40
C SER A 106 1.25 -16.97 16.59
N VAL A 107 2.52 -16.90 16.17
CA VAL A 107 3.12 -15.70 15.54
C VAL A 107 3.42 -15.93 14.06
N SER A 108 3.51 -17.18 13.61
CA SER A 108 3.87 -17.58 12.25
C SER A 108 2.95 -16.97 11.19
N TYR A 109 1.64 -16.90 11.43
CA TYR A 109 0.70 -16.25 10.52
C TYR A 109 0.98 -14.75 10.36
N PHE A 110 1.25 -14.04 11.47
CA PHE A 110 1.60 -12.62 11.40
C PHE A 110 2.93 -12.39 10.67
N VAL A 111 3.92 -13.26 10.90
CA VAL A 111 5.20 -13.24 10.18
C VAL A 111 5.01 -13.51 8.69
N PHE A 112 4.14 -14.45 8.33
CA PHE A 112 3.78 -14.75 6.94
C PHE A 112 3.14 -13.53 6.25
N VAL A 113 2.15 -12.91 6.89
CA VAL A 113 1.47 -11.71 6.36
C VAL A 113 2.46 -10.56 6.20
N PHE A 114 3.28 -10.31 7.21
CA PHE A 114 4.28 -9.24 7.17
C PHE A 114 5.33 -9.47 6.08
N GLY A 115 5.85 -10.70 5.96
CA GLY A 115 6.77 -11.09 4.89
C GLY A 115 6.14 -10.94 3.50
N THR A 116 4.87 -11.30 3.36
CA THR A 116 4.12 -11.13 2.11
C THR A 116 3.98 -9.65 1.75
N VAL A 117 3.62 -8.77 2.71
CA VAL A 117 3.52 -7.33 2.48
C VAL A 117 4.86 -6.75 2.05
N LEU A 118 5.97 -7.08 2.73
CA LEU A 118 7.31 -6.62 2.34
C LEU A 118 7.70 -7.09 0.94
N THR A 119 7.37 -8.34 0.59
CA THR A 119 7.65 -8.90 -0.74
C THR A 119 6.87 -8.18 -1.83
N VAL A 120 5.57 -7.93 -1.62
CA VAL A 120 4.73 -7.17 -2.57
C VAL A 120 5.21 -5.73 -2.70
N MET A 121 5.55 -5.07 -1.60
CA MET A 121 6.12 -3.71 -1.61
C MET A 121 7.42 -3.66 -2.40
N PHE A 122 8.31 -4.63 -2.20
CA PHE A 122 9.56 -4.75 -2.94
C PHE A 122 9.31 -4.89 -4.45
N VAL A 123 8.39 -5.77 -4.85
CA VAL A 123 8.03 -5.95 -6.27
C VAL A 123 7.45 -4.67 -6.86
N ALA A 124 6.52 -4.02 -6.15
CA ALA A 124 5.91 -2.77 -6.59
C ALA A 124 6.95 -1.64 -6.77
N ALA A 125 7.82 -1.44 -5.78
CA ALA A 125 8.87 -0.43 -5.82
C ALA A 125 9.90 -0.72 -6.94
N SER A 126 10.20 -1.99 -7.19
CA SER A 126 11.10 -2.39 -8.29
C SER A 126 10.49 -2.08 -9.66
N ILE A 127 9.17 -2.28 -9.82
CA ILE A 127 8.44 -1.93 -11.05
C ILE A 127 8.38 -0.41 -11.22
N GLU A 128 8.10 0.34 -10.15
CA GLU A 128 8.05 1.81 -10.18
C GLU A 128 9.39 2.41 -10.63
N LYS A 129 10.50 1.89 -10.10
CA LYS A 129 11.87 2.31 -10.45
C LYS A 129 12.27 1.98 -11.89
N SER A 130 11.51 1.11 -12.57
CA SER A 130 11.79 0.82 -13.97
C SER A 130 11.69 2.08 -14.83
N SER A 131 12.63 2.25 -15.77
CA SER A 131 12.69 3.45 -16.61
C SER A 131 11.38 3.72 -17.35
N THR A 132 10.72 2.66 -17.84
CA THR A 132 9.45 2.76 -18.56
C THR A 132 8.34 3.35 -17.70
N VAL A 133 8.16 2.82 -16.48
CA VAL A 133 7.09 3.28 -15.56
C VAL A 133 7.39 4.67 -15.04
N THR A 134 8.63 4.93 -14.61
CA THR A 134 9.05 6.26 -14.17
C THR A 134 8.83 7.32 -15.26
N GLN A 135 9.15 7.02 -16.52
CA GLN A 135 8.91 7.95 -17.62
C GLN A 135 7.43 8.19 -17.89
N MET A 136 6.59 7.14 -17.88
CA MET A 136 5.14 7.28 -18.06
C MET A 136 4.50 8.10 -16.93
N LEU A 137 4.92 7.88 -15.68
CA LEU A 137 4.40 8.58 -14.51
C LEU A 137 4.84 10.05 -14.41
N LYS A 138 5.76 10.53 -15.27
CA LYS A 138 6.10 11.97 -15.33
C LYS A 138 4.94 12.80 -15.87
N TYR A 139 4.09 12.24 -16.73
CA TYR A 139 3.01 12.98 -17.38
C TYR A 139 1.76 13.07 -16.48
N ASN A 140 1.27 14.29 -16.25
CA ASN A 140 0.07 14.50 -15.43
C ASN A 140 -1.19 13.84 -16.03
N SER A 141 -1.30 13.78 -17.37
CA SER A 141 -2.41 13.10 -18.05
C SER A 141 -2.46 11.61 -17.71
N VAL A 142 -1.31 10.95 -17.57
CA VAL A 142 -1.23 9.54 -17.16
C VAL A 142 -1.72 9.38 -15.73
N LYS A 143 -1.29 10.25 -14.80
CA LYS A 143 -1.75 10.22 -13.40
C LYS A 143 -3.26 10.42 -13.30
N LEU A 144 -3.81 11.38 -14.06
CA LEU A 144 -5.25 11.63 -14.10
C LEU A 144 -6.02 10.43 -14.65
N LEU A 145 -5.53 9.82 -15.74
CA LEU A 145 -6.12 8.62 -16.30
C LEU A 145 -6.09 7.45 -15.29
N CYS A 146 -4.97 7.24 -14.61
CA CYS A 146 -4.86 6.23 -13.56
C CYS A 146 -5.86 6.47 -12.41
N ALA A 147 -6.01 7.72 -11.96
CA ALA A 147 -6.98 8.08 -10.92
C ALA A 147 -8.43 7.86 -11.37
N PHE A 148 -8.74 8.19 -12.62
CA PHE A 148 -10.05 7.93 -13.22
C PHE A 148 -10.33 6.42 -13.33
N LEU A 149 -9.40 5.64 -13.86
CA LEU A 149 -9.52 4.19 -13.98
C LEU A 149 -9.66 3.51 -12.60
N PHE A 150 -8.89 3.97 -11.62
CA PHE A 150 -8.99 3.50 -10.24
C PHE A 150 -10.38 3.78 -9.66
N SER A 151 -10.89 5.01 -9.84
CA SER A 151 -12.22 5.39 -9.36
C SER A 151 -13.33 4.57 -10.05
N ALA A 152 -13.23 4.40 -11.38
CA ALA A 152 -14.17 3.58 -12.15
C ALA A 152 -14.14 2.11 -11.70
N ALA A 153 -12.95 1.56 -11.44
CA ALA A 153 -12.80 0.21 -10.93
C ALA A 153 -13.45 0.05 -9.54
N VAL A 154 -13.25 0.99 -8.61
CA VAL A 154 -13.90 0.98 -7.30
C VAL A 154 -15.43 1.01 -7.41
N VAL A 155 -15.97 1.88 -8.26
CA VAL A 155 -17.43 1.97 -8.48
C VAL A 155 -17.97 0.67 -9.08
N TYR A 156 -17.29 0.12 -10.09
CA TYR A 156 -17.67 -1.15 -10.71
C TYR A 156 -17.66 -2.31 -9.71
N SER A 157 -16.60 -2.42 -8.90
CA SER A 157 -16.50 -3.46 -7.87
C SER A 157 -17.57 -3.31 -6.79
N SER A 158 -17.94 -2.09 -6.42
CA SER A 158 -19.06 -1.85 -5.49
C SER A 158 -20.42 -2.25 -6.08
N ALA A 159 -20.64 -2.00 -7.37
CA ALA A 159 -21.84 -2.44 -8.06
C ALA A 159 -21.94 -3.97 -8.12
N GLN A 160 -20.83 -4.68 -8.36
CA GLN A 160 -20.78 -6.14 -8.34
C GLN A 160 -21.05 -6.71 -6.95
N ALA A 161 -20.44 -6.13 -5.91
CA ALA A 161 -20.72 -6.50 -4.52
C ALA A 161 -22.21 -6.32 -4.16
N SER A 162 -22.81 -5.21 -4.59
CA SER A 162 -24.22 -4.91 -4.38
C SER A 162 -25.11 -5.93 -5.08
N THR A 163 -24.80 -6.25 -6.34
CA THR A 163 -25.54 -7.24 -7.13
C THR A 163 -25.52 -8.62 -6.47
N LEU A 164 -24.35 -9.04 -5.97
CA LEU A 164 -24.20 -10.32 -5.28
C LEU A 164 -25.03 -10.36 -3.99
N LEU A 165 -24.92 -9.34 -3.14
CA LEU A 165 -25.65 -9.29 -1.86
C LEU A 165 -27.17 -9.19 -2.06
N ASN A 166 -27.61 -8.35 -3.01
CA ASN A 166 -29.02 -8.27 -3.39
C ASN A 166 -29.54 -9.62 -3.89
N GLY A 167 -28.72 -10.33 -4.68
CA GLY A 167 -29.06 -11.67 -5.20
C GLY A 167 -29.11 -12.75 -4.12
N ILE A 168 -28.33 -12.61 -3.04
CA ILE A 168 -28.36 -13.54 -1.90
C ILE A 168 -29.57 -13.25 -1.01
N PHE A 169 -29.70 -12.03 -0.49
CA PHE A 169 -30.68 -11.73 0.57
C PHE A 169 -32.03 -11.24 0.07
N GLY A 170 -32.15 -10.86 -1.20
CA GLY A 170 -33.38 -10.30 -1.77
C GLY A 170 -33.75 -8.91 -1.22
N VAL A 171 -32.83 -8.26 -0.51
CA VAL A 171 -32.95 -6.88 0.02
C VAL A 171 -31.84 -6.01 -0.53
N ASP A 172 -32.01 -4.69 -0.46
CA ASP A 172 -30.97 -3.77 -0.92
C ASP A 172 -29.71 -3.84 -0.04
N SER A 173 -28.55 -4.00 -0.69
CA SER A 173 -27.23 -4.13 -0.08
C SER A 173 -26.78 -2.90 0.73
N SER A 174 -27.46 -1.76 0.61
CA SER A 174 -27.25 -0.61 1.52
C SER A 174 -27.53 -0.96 2.98
N ASN A 175 -28.35 -1.99 3.25
CA ASN A 175 -28.59 -2.52 4.60
C ASN A 175 -27.46 -3.45 5.09
N LEU A 176 -26.47 -3.74 4.24
CA LEU A 176 -25.31 -4.60 4.52
C LEU A 176 -24.00 -3.83 4.27
N PRO A 177 -23.79 -2.65 4.90
CA PRO A 177 -22.69 -1.75 4.55
C PRO A 177 -21.31 -2.38 4.77
N PHE A 178 -21.13 -3.18 5.82
CA PHE A 178 -19.82 -3.74 6.15
C PHE A 178 -19.45 -4.90 5.22
N ALA A 179 -20.37 -5.84 4.99
CA ALA A 179 -20.15 -6.91 4.03
C ALA A 179 -19.98 -6.35 2.61
N ARG A 180 -20.76 -5.34 2.23
CA ARG A 180 -20.62 -4.67 0.93
C ARG A 180 -19.25 -4.04 0.75
N ALA A 181 -18.70 -3.36 1.75
CA ALA A 181 -17.39 -2.73 1.66
C ALA A 181 -16.26 -3.76 1.44
N LEU A 182 -16.22 -4.82 2.23
CA LEU A 182 -15.21 -5.87 2.11
C LEU A 182 -15.34 -6.66 0.81
N LEU A 183 -16.57 -6.96 0.40
CA LEU A 183 -16.83 -7.64 -0.87
C LEU A 183 -16.45 -6.76 -2.07
N SER A 184 -16.64 -5.44 -1.97
CA SER A 184 -16.17 -4.49 -2.99
C SER A 184 -14.65 -4.56 -3.13
N ALA A 185 -13.91 -4.61 -2.01
CA ALA A 185 -12.46 -4.78 -2.04
C ALA A 185 -12.04 -6.13 -2.67
N ALA A 186 -12.77 -7.22 -2.38
CA ALA A 186 -12.53 -8.52 -2.99
C ALA A 186 -12.75 -8.52 -4.53
N PHE A 187 -13.82 -7.88 -5.00
CA PHE A 187 -14.07 -7.72 -6.44
C PHE A 187 -13.06 -6.78 -7.10
N PHE A 188 -12.60 -5.73 -6.41
CA PHE A 188 -11.54 -4.86 -6.89
C PHE A 188 -10.24 -5.63 -7.08
N MET A 189 -9.88 -6.47 -6.10
CA MET A 189 -8.75 -7.39 -6.22
C MET A 189 -8.93 -8.31 -7.42
N LYS A 190 -10.10 -8.93 -7.65
CA LYS A 190 -10.32 -9.72 -8.88
C LYS A 190 -10.12 -8.90 -10.17
N MET A 191 -10.57 -7.65 -10.21
CA MET A 191 -10.43 -6.78 -11.38
C MET A 191 -8.96 -6.47 -11.70
N CYS A 192 -8.09 -6.44 -10.70
CA CYS A 192 -6.65 -6.22 -10.88
C CYS A 192 -5.90 -7.42 -11.49
N THR A 193 -6.58 -8.50 -11.90
CA THR A 193 -5.94 -9.69 -12.51
C THR A 193 -4.95 -9.38 -13.64
N PRO A 194 -5.14 -8.35 -14.49
CA PRO A 194 -4.15 -7.97 -15.49
C PRO A 194 -2.76 -7.61 -14.94
N VAL A 195 -2.63 -7.29 -13.64
CA VAL A 195 -1.34 -7.08 -12.97
C VAL A 195 -0.42 -8.30 -13.10
N LEU A 196 -0.97 -9.51 -13.21
CA LEU A 196 -0.17 -10.72 -13.43
C LEU A 196 0.60 -10.69 -14.77
N PHE A 197 0.02 -10.11 -15.82
CA PHE A 197 0.72 -9.93 -17.09
C PHE A 197 1.85 -8.89 -16.96
N ILE A 198 1.64 -7.85 -16.16
CA ILE A 198 2.68 -6.86 -15.85
C ILE A 198 3.84 -7.54 -15.11
N LEU A 199 3.56 -8.34 -14.08
CA LEU A 199 4.58 -9.11 -13.35
C LEU A 199 5.35 -10.06 -14.28
N ALA A 200 4.65 -10.75 -15.18
CA ALA A 200 5.27 -11.64 -16.15
C ALA A 200 6.20 -10.89 -17.12
N PHE A 201 5.76 -9.74 -17.63
CA PHE A 201 6.57 -8.88 -18.52
C PHE A 201 7.85 -8.39 -17.84
N PHE A 202 7.76 -7.88 -16.60
CA PHE A 202 8.95 -7.44 -15.87
C PHE A 202 9.86 -8.60 -15.49
N SER A 203 9.31 -9.75 -15.14
CA SER A 203 10.11 -10.95 -14.87
C SER A 203 10.92 -11.37 -16.10
N LEU A 204 10.30 -11.32 -17.30
CA LEU A 204 11.00 -11.59 -18.55
C LEU A 204 12.14 -10.59 -18.82
N ALA A 205 11.91 -9.30 -18.56
CA ALA A 205 12.96 -8.28 -18.69
C ALA A 205 14.15 -8.57 -17.76
N HIS A 206 13.90 -9.01 -16.52
CA HIS A 206 14.95 -9.42 -15.59
C HIS A 206 15.68 -10.70 -16.03
N ILE A 207 15.00 -11.66 -16.66
CA ILE A 207 15.63 -12.83 -17.26
C ILE A 207 16.60 -12.42 -18.38
N VAL A 208 16.18 -11.52 -19.27
CA VAL A 208 17.04 -10.98 -20.34
C VAL A 208 18.25 -10.26 -19.74
N ALA A 209 18.06 -9.47 -18.67
CA ALA A 209 19.15 -8.79 -17.99
C ALA A 209 20.18 -9.77 -17.39
N ILE A 210 19.72 -10.88 -16.79
CA ILE A 210 20.61 -11.96 -16.32
C ILE A 210 21.37 -12.57 -17.50
N TRP A 211 20.67 -12.89 -18.59
CA TRP A 211 21.28 -13.51 -19.76
C TRP A 211 22.38 -12.64 -20.40
N VAL A 212 22.15 -11.33 -20.52
CA VAL A 212 23.15 -10.38 -21.00
C VAL A 212 24.34 -10.32 -20.04
N ALA A 213 24.09 -10.21 -18.74
CA ALA A 213 25.16 -10.16 -17.74
C ALA A 213 26.01 -11.44 -17.71
N THR A 214 25.42 -12.62 -17.95
CA THR A 214 26.16 -13.89 -18.01
C THR A 214 27.03 -14.06 -19.26
N LYS A 215 26.80 -13.24 -20.31
CA LYS A 215 27.62 -13.26 -21.53
C LYS A 215 28.85 -12.37 -21.42
N GLU A 216 28.80 -11.35 -20.58
CA GLU A 216 29.97 -10.54 -20.25
C GLU A 216 30.79 -11.36 -19.24
N GLU A 217 32.06 -11.69 -19.54
CA GLU A 217 32.90 -12.62 -18.74
C GLU A 217 33.26 -12.11 -17.32
N ASP A 218 32.59 -11.06 -16.84
CA ASP A 218 32.77 -10.49 -15.49
C ASP A 218 31.91 -11.23 -14.46
N PHE A 219 32.40 -12.40 -14.04
CA PHE A 219 31.78 -13.29 -13.04
C PHE A 219 31.48 -12.60 -11.69
N TYR A 220 32.17 -11.49 -11.37
CA TYR A 220 31.98 -10.75 -10.12
C TYR A 220 30.73 -9.85 -10.09
N SER A 221 30.02 -9.69 -11.21
CA SER A 221 28.88 -8.76 -11.32
C SER A 221 27.51 -9.43 -11.50
N PHE A 222 27.35 -10.69 -11.05
CA PHE A 222 26.09 -11.41 -11.21
C PHE A 222 24.90 -10.62 -10.60
N PRO A 223 23.81 -10.37 -11.37
CA PRO A 223 22.73 -9.48 -10.95
C PRO A 223 21.74 -10.15 -9.99
N TRP A 224 22.18 -10.40 -8.75
CA TRP A 224 21.37 -11.02 -7.69
C TRP A 224 20.02 -10.33 -7.46
N GLY A 225 19.96 -9.01 -7.61
CA GLY A 225 18.70 -8.25 -7.52
C GLY A 225 17.63 -8.72 -8.51
N SER A 226 18.03 -9.10 -9.73
CA SER A 226 17.13 -9.64 -10.75
C SER A 226 16.59 -11.02 -10.36
N VAL A 227 17.42 -11.87 -9.76
CA VAL A 227 16.99 -13.19 -9.27
C VAL A 227 15.99 -13.05 -8.13
N ILE A 228 16.30 -12.21 -7.14
CA ILE A 228 15.39 -11.93 -6.01
C ILE A 228 14.06 -11.37 -6.53
N PHE A 229 14.09 -10.47 -7.52
CA PHE A 229 12.88 -9.95 -8.15
C PHE A 229 12.04 -11.05 -8.79
N ILE A 230 12.62 -11.94 -9.59
CA ILE A 230 11.89 -13.03 -10.25
C ILE A 230 11.23 -13.94 -9.22
N VAL A 231 11.95 -14.34 -8.17
CA VAL A 231 11.40 -15.19 -7.10
C VAL A 231 10.27 -14.47 -6.35
N ALA A 232 10.46 -13.21 -5.98
CA ALA A 232 9.44 -12.38 -5.33
C ALA A 232 8.19 -12.17 -6.20
N ALA A 233 8.38 -11.95 -7.51
CA ALA A 233 7.31 -11.76 -8.46
C ALA A 233 6.51 -13.05 -8.66
N LEU A 234 7.17 -14.21 -8.77
CA LEU A 234 6.51 -15.51 -8.85
C LEU A 234 5.70 -15.82 -7.59
N PHE A 235 6.29 -15.60 -6.41
CA PHE A 235 5.58 -15.75 -5.15
C PHE A 235 4.35 -14.83 -5.07
N SER A 236 4.53 -13.54 -5.36
CA SER A 236 3.45 -12.56 -5.32
C SER A 236 2.32 -12.90 -6.32
N ALA A 237 2.69 -13.30 -7.54
CA ALA A 237 1.75 -13.73 -8.57
C ALA A 237 0.98 -15.00 -8.15
N GLY A 238 1.67 -15.99 -7.59
CA GLY A 238 1.07 -17.23 -7.11
C GLY A 238 0.10 -16.98 -5.96
N SER A 239 0.52 -16.22 -4.95
CA SER A 239 -0.31 -15.82 -3.81
C SER A 239 -1.54 -15.02 -4.26
N TYR A 240 -1.36 -14.07 -5.17
CA TYR A 240 -2.44 -13.28 -5.72
C TYR A 240 -3.45 -14.13 -6.52
N TRP A 241 -2.96 -15.03 -7.38
CA TRP A 241 -3.79 -15.96 -8.15
C TRP A 241 -4.59 -16.86 -7.22
N TRP A 242 -3.95 -17.43 -6.20
CA TRP A 242 -4.62 -18.26 -5.19
C TRP A 242 -5.73 -17.48 -4.47
N ILE A 243 -5.46 -16.25 -4.02
CA ILE A 243 -6.48 -15.42 -3.35
C ILE A 243 -7.67 -15.15 -4.29
N THR A 244 -7.41 -14.72 -5.51
CA THR A 244 -8.47 -14.24 -6.43
C THR A 244 -9.28 -15.36 -7.07
N HIS A 245 -8.65 -16.50 -7.40
CA HIS A 245 -9.29 -17.57 -8.18
C HIS A 245 -9.62 -18.82 -7.36
N LYS A 246 -8.93 -19.06 -6.23
CA LYS A 246 -9.23 -20.18 -5.33
C LYS A 246 -9.98 -19.71 -4.10
N ALA A 247 -9.39 -18.82 -3.31
CA ALA A 247 -10.02 -18.36 -2.06
C ALA A 247 -11.30 -17.54 -2.32
N LEU A 248 -11.29 -16.68 -3.34
CA LEU A 248 -12.42 -15.82 -3.71
C LEU A 248 -13.05 -16.24 -5.05
N GLY A 249 -12.87 -17.49 -5.49
CA GLY A 249 -13.42 -18.00 -6.76
C GLY A 249 -14.95 -17.89 -6.85
N ASP A 250 -15.49 -17.96 -8.06
CA ASP A 250 -16.92 -17.70 -8.33
C ASP A 250 -17.86 -18.70 -7.62
N ASP A 251 -17.38 -19.92 -7.38
CA ASP A 251 -18.14 -20.95 -6.66
C ASP A 251 -18.23 -20.67 -5.15
N GLN A 252 -17.19 -20.05 -4.58
CA GLN A 252 -17.06 -19.83 -3.14
C GLN A 252 -17.52 -18.43 -2.70
N ILE A 253 -17.51 -17.46 -3.61
CA ILE A 253 -17.77 -16.06 -3.27
C ILE A 253 -19.19 -15.83 -2.75
N LYS A 254 -20.18 -16.62 -3.23
CA LYS A 254 -21.56 -16.56 -2.74
C LYS A 254 -21.66 -16.99 -1.28
N VAL A 255 -21.11 -18.15 -0.94
CA VAL A 255 -21.11 -18.68 0.44
C VAL A 255 -20.33 -17.76 1.36
N LYS A 256 -19.18 -17.25 0.91
CA LYS A 256 -18.37 -16.31 1.70
C LYS A 256 -19.06 -14.98 1.91
N ALA A 257 -19.73 -14.42 0.89
CA ALA A 257 -20.51 -13.19 1.04
C ALA A 257 -21.66 -13.37 2.04
N TYR A 258 -22.34 -14.52 2.01
CA TYR A 258 -23.38 -14.86 2.97
C TYR A 258 -22.85 -14.96 4.41
N LYS A 259 -21.75 -15.72 4.63
CA LYS A 259 -21.08 -15.82 5.94
C LYS A 259 -20.63 -14.43 6.44
N LEU A 260 -20.06 -13.62 5.56
CA LEU A 260 -19.53 -12.31 5.89
C LEU A 260 -20.63 -11.34 6.34
N ALA A 261 -21.79 -11.36 5.67
CA ALA A 261 -22.95 -10.58 6.07
C ALA A 261 -23.47 -11.00 7.45
N HIS A 262 -23.57 -12.31 7.70
CA HIS A 262 -23.95 -12.82 9.04
C HIS A 262 -22.97 -12.39 10.13
N TYR A 263 -21.68 -12.33 9.81
CA TYR A 263 -20.65 -11.94 10.79
C TYR A 263 -20.67 -10.44 11.11
N LEU A 264 -20.94 -9.58 10.13
CA LEU A 264 -20.74 -8.13 10.27
C LEU A 264 -22.02 -7.31 10.38
N ASP A 265 -23.08 -7.71 9.70
CA ASP A 265 -24.28 -6.87 9.54
C ASP A 265 -25.51 -7.47 10.27
N PHE A 266 -25.53 -8.77 10.54
CA PHE A 266 -26.62 -9.41 11.28
C PHE A 266 -26.46 -9.24 12.80
N ASN A 267 -27.59 -9.07 13.48
CA ASN A 267 -27.66 -8.94 14.93
C ASN A 267 -28.14 -10.24 15.57
N SER A 268 -27.62 -10.55 16.75
CA SER A 268 -28.07 -11.70 17.56
C SER A 268 -29.40 -11.46 18.27
N LYS A 269 -29.87 -10.22 18.30
CA LYS A 269 -31.11 -9.82 18.97
C LYS A 269 -31.91 -8.87 18.10
N ALA A 270 -33.22 -9.03 18.12
CA ALA A 270 -34.18 -8.11 17.52
C ALA A 270 -35.02 -7.42 18.60
N TYR A 271 -35.23 -6.11 18.48
CA TYR A 271 -35.98 -5.36 19.50
C TYR A 271 -37.51 -5.51 19.37
N CYS A 272 -38.01 -5.84 18.19
CA CYS A 272 -39.45 -5.92 17.89
C CYS A 272 -40.05 -7.32 18.06
N ILE A 273 -39.23 -8.35 18.26
CA ILE A 273 -39.69 -9.72 18.50
C ILE A 273 -38.96 -10.31 19.71
N ASP A 274 -39.47 -11.38 20.28
CA ASP A 274 -38.70 -12.14 21.27
C ASP A 274 -37.58 -12.88 20.53
N SER A 275 -36.35 -12.50 20.85
CA SER A 275 -35.17 -13.01 20.16
C SER A 275 -34.94 -14.46 20.57
N SER A 276 -34.86 -15.37 19.59
CA SER A 276 -34.40 -16.74 19.80
C SER A 276 -32.87 -16.78 19.84
N SER A 277 -32.29 -17.72 20.59
CA SER A 277 -30.85 -17.97 20.56
C SER A 277 -30.35 -18.60 19.26
N THR A 278 -31.27 -19.11 18.43
CA THR A 278 -30.97 -19.86 17.18
C THR A 278 -31.12 -19.01 15.92
N GLU A 279 -31.53 -17.75 16.04
CA GLU A 279 -31.83 -16.88 14.90
C GLU A 279 -30.91 -15.65 14.90
N SER A 280 -30.69 -15.11 13.71
CA SER A 280 -30.02 -13.84 13.49
C SER A 280 -30.91 -12.92 12.67
N TYR A 281 -30.70 -11.62 12.84
CA TYR A 281 -31.65 -10.60 12.46
C TYR A 281 -31.00 -9.47 11.69
N LEU A 282 -31.52 -9.16 10.50
CA LEU A 282 -31.12 -8.02 9.70
C LEU A 282 -32.27 -7.00 9.63
N PHE A 283 -32.02 -5.79 10.10
CA PHE A 283 -32.97 -4.70 10.00
C PHE A 283 -32.81 -3.98 8.66
N PHE A 284 -33.93 -3.67 8.01
CA PHE A 284 -33.88 -3.00 6.71
C PHE A 284 -35.11 -2.11 6.45
N GLY A 285 -35.01 -1.27 5.42
CA GLY A 285 -36.00 -0.24 5.08
C GLY A 285 -35.59 1.14 5.59
N ASN A 286 -36.23 2.20 5.08
CA ASN A 286 -35.84 3.60 5.35
C ASN A 286 -35.74 3.92 6.85
N ASP A 287 -36.63 3.34 7.66
CA ASP A 287 -36.66 3.52 9.12
C ASP A 287 -36.30 2.24 9.88
N GLN A 288 -35.60 1.30 9.24
CA GLN A 288 -35.31 -0.03 9.81
C GLN A 288 -36.58 -0.76 10.29
N ASN A 289 -37.68 -0.53 9.58
CA ASN A 289 -39.02 -0.95 9.96
C ASN A 289 -39.40 -2.36 9.47
N LYS A 290 -38.45 -3.08 8.88
CA LYS A 290 -38.58 -4.48 8.46
C LYS A 290 -37.43 -5.28 9.03
N LEU A 291 -37.72 -6.54 9.32
CA LEU A 291 -36.79 -7.49 9.88
C LEU A 291 -36.71 -8.70 8.97
N LEU A 292 -35.49 -9.03 8.53
CA LEU A 292 -35.18 -10.28 7.87
C LEU A 292 -34.63 -11.23 8.93
N ILE A 293 -35.23 -12.41 9.02
CA ILE A 293 -34.90 -13.45 10.01
C ILE A 293 -34.25 -14.60 9.28
N ASP A 294 -33.14 -15.07 9.85
CA ASP A 294 -32.40 -16.22 9.36
C ASP A 294 -31.87 -17.07 10.52
N GLN A 295 -31.38 -18.27 10.22
CA GLN A 295 -30.71 -19.11 11.21
C GLN A 295 -29.37 -18.49 11.58
N LYS A 296 -29.08 -18.45 12.88
CA LYS A 296 -27.81 -17.95 13.38
C LYS A 296 -26.69 -18.87 12.91
N LEU A 297 -25.71 -18.31 12.19
CA LEU A 297 -24.46 -19.01 11.91
C LEU A 297 -23.49 -18.81 13.08
N GLU A 298 -23.06 -19.92 13.68
CA GLU A 298 -21.93 -19.91 14.61
C GLU A 298 -20.64 -19.96 13.81
N ILE A 299 -20.02 -18.79 13.65
CA ILE A 299 -18.76 -18.62 12.92
C ILE A 299 -17.64 -18.57 13.95
N ASP A 300 -17.04 -19.73 14.24
CA ASP A 300 -15.81 -19.84 15.05
C ASP A 300 -14.58 -20.01 14.14
N GLU A 301 -14.57 -19.29 13.02
CA GLU A 301 -13.51 -19.37 12.01
C GLU A 301 -12.56 -18.18 12.19
N SER A 302 -11.25 -18.47 12.19
CA SER A 302 -10.26 -17.41 12.04
C SER A 302 -10.34 -16.80 10.64
N PHE A 303 -9.82 -15.59 10.44
CA PHE A 303 -9.75 -14.98 9.10
C PHE A 303 -8.94 -15.85 8.12
N GLU A 304 -7.93 -16.56 8.61
CA GLU A 304 -7.14 -17.51 7.83
C GLU A 304 -8.01 -18.67 7.33
N ASP A 305 -8.83 -19.25 8.21
CA ASP A 305 -9.74 -20.34 7.85
C ASP A 305 -10.84 -19.89 6.90
N PHE A 306 -11.37 -18.68 7.10
CA PHE A 306 -12.33 -18.06 6.19
C PHE A 306 -11.76 -17.93 4.77
N LEU A 307 -10.49 -17.52 4.64
CA LEU A 307 -9.83 -17.42 3.33
C LEU A 307 -9.52 -18.80 2.74
N LYS A 308 -8.97 -19.73 3.52
CA LYS A 308 -8.59 -21.07 3.06
C LYS A 308 -9.79 -21.98 2.78
N GLY A 309 -10.95 -21.70 3.35
CA GLY A 309 -12.14 -22.56 3.27
C GLY A 309 -11.93 -23.90 3.99
N THR A 310 -11.02 -23.94 4.97
CA THR A 310 -10.62 -25.14 5.72
C THR A 310 -11.53 -25.46 6.89
N ALA A 311 -12.29 -24.48 7.38
CA ALA A 311 -13.23 -24.70 8.46
C ALA A 311 -14.43 -25.53 7.97
N SER A 312 -14.46 -26.77 8.46
CA SER A 312 -15.53 -27.74 8.32
C SER A 312 -16.73 -27.35 9.18
N LEU A 313 -17.49 -26.35 8.78
CA LEU A 313 -18.89 -26.25 9.15
C LEU A 313 -19.71 -26.74 7.96
N GLY A 314 -20.61 -27.70 8.22
CA GLY A 314 -21.39 -28.43 7.24
C GLY A 314 -21.97 -27.53 6.15
N GLU A 315 -22.14 -28.10 4.96
CA GLU A 315 -22.68 -27.46 3.75
C GLU A 315 -23.63 -26.30 4.09
N VAL A 316 -23.10 -25.06 4.03
CA VAL A 316 -23.87 -23.87 4.37
C VAL A 316 -24.93 -23.71 3.30
N THR A 317 -26.16 -24.09 3.64
CA THR A 317 -27.31 -23.99 2.74
C THR A 317 -27.86 -22.58 2.82
N ILE A 318 -27.67 -21.81 1.75
CA ILE A 318 -28.26 -20.48 1.63
C ILE A 318 -29.77 -20.66 1.37
N PRO A 319 -30.66 -20.11 2.22
CA PRO A 319 -32.09 -20.21 2.00
C PRO A 319 -32.48 -19.56 0.66
N SER A 320 -33.40 -20.19 -0.07
CA SER A 320 -33.93 -19.62 -1.32
C SER A 320 -34.87 -18.44 -1.06
N ARG A 321 -35.42 -18.33 0.15
CA ARG A 321 -36.29 -17.24 0.61
C ARG A 321 -36.08 -16.99 2.10
N PHE A 322 -36.00 -15.72 2.48
CA PHE A 322 -35.89 -15.31 3.88
C PHE A 322 -37.26 -14.92 4.44
N LYS A 323 -37.45 -15.16 5.74
CA LYS A 323 -38.66 -14.71 6.45
C LYS A 323 -38.52 -13.22 6.75
N VAL A 324 -39.47 -12.43 6.28
CA VAL A 324 -39.52 -10.98 6.51
C VAL A 324 -40.73 -10.63 7.37
N LEU A 325 -40.52 -9.86 8.43
CA LEU A 325 -41.56 -9.33 9.31
C LEU A 325 -41.51 -7.80 9.37
N PRO A 326 -42.65 -7.12 9.54
CA PRO A 326 -42.65 -5.71 9.93
C PRO A 326 -42.12 -5.56 11.36
N CYS A 327 -41.44 -4.46 11.63
CA CYS A 327 -40.81 -4.14 12.90
C CYS A 327 -41.09 -2.67 13.19
N THR A 328 -42.02 -2.35 14.08
CA THR A 328 -42.37 -0.95 14.34
C THR A 328 -41.78 -0.47 15.66
N PRO A 329 -41.34 0.80 15.75
CA PRO A 329 -40.85 1.37 17.01
C PRO A 329 -41.89 1.33 18.15
N ASN A 330 -43.19 1.32 17.83
CA ASN A 330 -44.26 1.22 18.83
C ASN A 330 -44.29 -0.12 19.56
N ASP A 331 -43.77 -1.19 18.95
CA ASP A 331 -43.62 -2.50 19.62
C ASP A 331 -42.63 -2.42 20.79
N ARG A 332 -41.66 -1.48 20.71
CA ARG A 332 -40.71 -1.16 21.79
C ARG A 332 -41.39 -0.48 22.98
N ALA A 333 -42.36 0.40 22.72
CA ALA A 333 -43.11 1.11 23.74
C ALA A 333 -44.07 0.16 24.47
N LEU A 334 -44.71 -0.76 23.76
CA LEU A 334 -45.56 -1.80 24.34
C LEU A 334 -44.76 -2.78 25.22
N LYS A 335 -43.57 -3.22 24.80
CA LYS A 335 -42.69 -4.05 25.66
C LYS A 335 -42.15 -3.29 26.87
N LYS A 336 -41.77 -2.01 26.74
CA LYS A 336 -41.36 -1.19 27.91
C LYS A 336 -42.52 -0.93 28.88
N ALA A 337 -43.73 -0.69 28.37
CA ALA A 337 -44.92 -0.51 29.20
C ALA A 337 -45.32 -1.81 29.93
N ALA A 338 -45.15 -2.98 29.30
CA ALA A 338 -45.43 -4.28 29.92
C ALA A 338 -44.44 -4.68 31.03
N ILE A 339 -43.24 -4.11 31.05
CA ILE A 339 -42.19 -4.41 32.05
C ILE A 339 -42.19 -3.38 33.21
N THR A 340 -42.97 -2.30 33.10
CA THR A 340 -43.16 -1.37 34.23
C THR A 340 -44.24 -1.96 35.15
N PRO A 341 -43.95 -2.35 36.40
CA PRO A 341 -45.00 -2.81 37.31
C PRO A 341 -45.99 -1.66 37.50
N GLN A 342 -47.27 -1.93 37.29
CA GLN A 342 -48.34 -1.11 37.86
C GLN A 342 -48.26 -1.27 39.38
N ASP A 343 -47.36 -0.54 40.04
CA ASP A 343 -47.46 -0.34 41.47
C ASP A 343 -48.55 0.71 41.71
N GLY A 344 -49.79 0.21 41.74
CA GLY A 344 -50.96 0.97 42.11
C GLY A 344 -50.93 1.26 43.60
N SER A 345 -50.28 2.37 43.97
CA SER A 345 -50.47 2.99 45.28
C SER A 345 -51.12 4.37 45.07
N PRO A 346 -52.37 4.60 45.52
CA PRO A 346 -52.98 5.92 45.47
C PRO A 346 -52.28 6.87 46.46
N PRO A 347 -52.29 8.19 46.21
CA PRO A 347 -51.68 9.15 47.12
C PRO A 347 -52.48 9.18 48.43
N ILE A 348 -51.79 8.92 49.53
CA ILE A 348 -52.33 9.11 50.88
C ILE A 348 -52.33 10.61 51.16
N ASP A 349 -53.53 11.20 51.15
CA ASP A 349 -53.80 12.48 51.78
C ASP A 349 -53.43 12.40 53.27
N THR A 350 -52.46 13.21 53.68
CA THR A 350 -52.26 13.55 55.10
C THR A 350 -52.29 15.05 55.25
N ASP A 351 -53.48 15.53 55.56
CA ASP A 351 -53.73 16.87 56.08
C ASP A 351 -53.70 16.82 57.62
N ALA A 352 -53.46 17.99 58.22
CA ALA A 352 -53.46 18.30 59.67
C ALA A 352 -52.17 18.05 60.48
N GLY A 353 -51.35 19.09 60.56
CA GLY A 353 -51.42 19.99 61.71
C GLY A 353 -50.56 19.72 62.95
N SER A 354 -49.62 20.66 63.20
CA SER A 354 -49.32 21.29 64.51
C SER A 354 -48.79 20.36 65.64
N GLN A 355 -47.62 20.56 66.24
CA GLN A 355 -47.16 21.78 66.92
C GLN A 355 -45.75 21.55 67.52
N SER A 356 -44.96 22.62 67.60
CA SER A 356 -44.09 23.02 68.71
C SER A 356 -42.97 22.08 69.23
N GLY A 357 -41.73 22.60 69.26
CA GLY A 357 -40.84 22.34 70.42
C GLY A 357 -39.34 22.37 70.17
N TYR A 358 -38.73 23.56 70.28
CA TYR A 358 -37.43 23.92 70.89
C TYR A 358 -36.19 22.99 70.90
N ALA A 359 -35.05 23.64 70.59
CA ALA A 359 -33.67 23.47 71.12
C ALA A 359 -32.90 22.20 70.69
N ASN A 360 -31.63 22.24 70.28
CA ASN A 360 -30.54 23.22 70.29
C ASN A 360 -29.70 23.06 69.02
#